data_AF-C3XIZ8-F1
#
_entry.id   AF-C3XIZ8-F1
#
_cell.length_a   1.000
_cell.length_b   1.000
_cell.length_c   1.000
_cell.angle_alpha   90.00
_cell.angle_beta   90.00
_cell.angle_gamma   90.00
#
_symmetry.space_group_name_H-M   'P 1'
#
loop_
_entity.id
_entity.type
_entity.pdbx_description
1 polymer ?
#
loop_
_entity_poly.entity_id
_entity_poly.type
_entity_poly.pdbx_seq_one_letter_code
_entity_poly.pdbx_strand_id
1 'polypeptide(L)'
;MIRGIIAGLILIVVLGGGYVLYAFYQKMQNADVQVEESVAKIPQKQVIKNIPKMETIQDDVWISNANEKAIATTYQFPSNVLDINIEVKRYEDLKTDYTKVLVKNLDDYKFFCLNEILRQKHIDFSYFKHKDTLDLLLFMPNEAQREMVLDDFKYYGIEYEISLKK
;
A
#
# COMPACT_ATOMS: atom_id res chain seq x y z
N MET A 1 -8.17 -47.52 -45.34
CA MET A 1 -9.13 -47.10 -44.29
C MET A 1 -8.48 -46.29 -43.16
N ILE A 2 -7.30 -46.68 -42.66
CA ILE A 2 -6.66 -46.04 -41.49
C ILE A 2 -6.31 -44.55 -41.69
N ARG A 3 -5.84 -44.15 -42.88
CA ARG A 3 -5.48 -42.74 -43.17
C ARG A 3 -6.66 -41.77 -43.10
N GLY A 4 -7.87 -42.22 -43.44
CA GLY A 4 -9.08 -41.38 -43.36
C GLY A 4 -9.56 -41.16 -41.93
N ILE A 5 -9.38 -42.16 -41.06
CA ILE A 5 -9.75 -42.07 -39.63
C ILE A 5 -8.81 -41.10 -38.90
N ILE A 6 -7.51 -41.16 -39.20
CA ILE A 6 -6.51 -40.25 -38.62
C ILE A 6 -6.79 -38.80 -39.04
N ALA A 7 -7.10 -38.56 -40.32
CA ALA A 7 -7.45 -37.22 -40.80
C ALA A 7 -8.71 -36.66 -40.12
N GLY A 8 -9.72 -37.51 -39.90
CA GLY A 8 -10.94 -37.13 -39.18
C GLY A 8 -10.69 -36.75 -37.72
N LEU A 9 -9.86 -37.51 -37.01
CA LEU A 9 -9.50 -37.22 -35.61
C LEU A 9 -8.72 -35.89 -35.48
N ILE A 10 -7.79 -35.63 -36.40
CA ILE A 10 -7.04 -34.35 -36.40
C ILE A 10 -8.00 -33.18 -36.59
N LEU A 11 -8.97 -33.30 -37.50
CA LEU A 11 -9.92 -32.22 -37.78
C LEU A 11 -10.82 -31.93 -36.57
N ILE A 12 -11.25 -32.96 -35.83
CA ILE A 12 -12.04 -32.80 -34.59
C ILE A 12 -11.22 -32.12 -33.50
N VAL A 13 -9.95 -32.50 -33.32
CA VAL A 13 -9.06 -31.89 -32.31
C VAL A 13 -8.78 -30.44 -32.63
N VAL A 14 -8.57 -30.08 -33.91
CA VAL A 14 -8.34 -28.69 -34.31
C VAL A 14 -9.59 -27.83 -34.11
N LEU A 15 -10.77 -28.32 -34.51
CA LEU A 15 -12.02 -27.57 -34.31
C LEU A 15 -12.39 -27.46 -32.83
N GLY A 16 -12.28 -28.55 -32.08
CA GLY A 16 -12.57 -28.57 -30.65
C GLY A 16 -11.59 -27.70 -29.85
N GLY A 17 -10.28 -27.84 -30.11
CA GLY A 17 -9.25 -27.04 -29.46
C GLY A 17 -9.38 -25.55 -29.81
N GLY A 18 -9.65 -25.22 -31.07
CA GLY A 18 -9.91 -23.85 -31.51
C GLY A 18 -11.13 -23.22 -30.83
N TYR A 19 -12.22 -23.98 -30.68
CA TYR A 19 -13.43 -23.51 -29.99
C TYR A 19 -13.19 -23.24 -28.50
N VAL A 20 -12.46 -24.12 -27.81
CA VAL A 20 -12.13 -23.94 -26.39
C VAL A 20 -11.26 -22.69 -26.18
N LEU A 21 -10.26 -22.48 -27.04
CA LEU A 21 -9.42 -21.29 -27.01
C LEU A 21 -10.22 -20.01 -27.26
N TYR A 22 -11.13 -20.02 -28.24
CA TYR A 22 -12.00 -18.88 -28.53
C TYR A 22 -12.92 -18.53 -27.35
N ALA A 23 -13.56 -19.54 -26.75
CA ALA A 23 -14.43 -19.34 -25.58
C ALA A 23 -13.66 -18.79 -24.37
N PHE A 24 -12.42 -19.25 -24.17
CA PHE A 24 -11.55 -18.71 -23.12
C PHE A 24 -11.18 -17.24 -23.37
N TYR A 25 -10.87 -16.89 -24.61
CA TYR A 25 -10.54 -15.51 -25.00
C TYR A 25 -11.71 -14.55 -24.78
N GLN A 26 -12.94 -14.97 -25.11
CA GLN A 26 -14.15 -14.18 -24.88
C GLN A 26 -14.41 -13.95 -23.38
N LYS A 27 -14.16 -14.97 -22.54
CA LYS A 27 -14.33 -14.86 -21.09
C LYS A 27 -13.35 -13.87 -20.46
N MET A 28 -12.12 -13.79 -20.98
CA MET A 28 -11.10 -12.85 -20.52
C MET A 28 -11.41 -11.40 -20.91
N GLN A 29 -11.98 -11.15 -22.09
CA GLN A 29 -12.38 -9.80 -22.51
C GLN A 29 -13.57 -9.25 -21.72
N ASN A 30 -14.50 -10.12 -21.27
CA ASN A 30 -15.66 -9.70 -20.50
C ASN A 30 -15.41 -9.66 -18.98
N ALA A 31 -14.20 -9.97 -18.53
CA ALA A 31 -13.79 -9.86 -17.13
C ALA A 31 -13.29 -8.44 -16.85
N ASP A 32 -14.14 -7.43 -17.11
CA ASP A 32 -13.93 -6.11 -16.54
C ASP A 32 -14.06 -6.23 -15.03
N VAL A 33 -12.92 -6.11 -14.35
CA VAL A 33 -12.84 -5.98 -12.90
C VAL A 33 -13.58 -4.70 -12.53
N GLN A 34 -14.81 -4.84 -12.06
CA GLN A 34 -15.55 -3.76 -11.41
C GLN A 34 -14.83 -3.42 -10.11
N VAL A 35 -13.85 -2.53 -10.19
CA VAL A 35 -13.30 -1.87 -9.01
C VAL A 35 -14.39 -0.95 -8.50
N GLU A 36 -15.08 -1.37 -7.43
CA GLU A 36 -16.04 -0.55 -6.71
C GLU A 36 -15.28 0.58 -6.02
N GLU A 37 -15.05 1.65 -6.78
CA GLU A 37 -14.45 2.88 -6.29
C GLU A 37 -15.49 3.59 -5.42
N SER A 38 -15.52 3.24 -4.13
CA SER A 38 -16.32 3.95 -3.14
C SER A 38 -15.74 5.36 -2.96
N VAL A 39 -16.16 6.28 -3.83
CA VAL A 39 -15.86 7.71 -3.69
C VAL A 39 -16.53 8.19 -2.41
N ALA A 40 -15.76 8.31 -1.34
CA ALA A 40 -16.20 8.95 -0.11
C ALA A 40 -16.68 10.37 -0.45
N LYS A 41 -17.97 10.65 -0.24
CA LYS A 41 -18.55 11.99 -0.40
C LYS A 41 -17.96 12.91 0.67
N ILE A 42 -16.94 13.67 0.30
CA ILE A 42 -16.42 14.79 1.10
C ILE A 42 -17.53 15.87 1.13
N PRO A 43 -18.00 16.31 2.31
CA PRO A 43 -19.02 17.36 2.38
C PRO A 43 -18.45 18.67 1.81
N GLN A 44 -19.15 19.25 0.83
CA GLN A 44 -18.81 20.55 0.25
C GLN A 44 -18.75 21.62 1.33
N LYS A 45 -17.62 22.31 1.41
CA LYS A 45 -17.38 23.49 2.24
C LYS A 45 -18.47 24.53 1.97
N GLN A 46 -19.33 24.77 2.94
CA GLN A 46 -20.33 25.82 2.85
C GLN A 46 -19.64 27.17 2.74
N VAL A 47 -19.88 27.87 1.64
CA VAL A 47 -19.39 29.24 1.42
C VAL A 47 -20.18 30.17 2.34
N ILE A 48 -19.50 30.72 3.35
CA ILE A 48 -20.07 31.71 4.27
C ILE A 48 -20.37 32.97 3.46
N LYS A 49 -21.66 33.25 3.22
CA LYS A 49 -22.09 34.29 2.28
C LYS A 49 -21.99 35.71 2.83
N ASN A 50 -21.96 35.87 4.16
CA ASN A 50 -21.94 37.19 4.80
C ASN A 50 -20.82 37.24 5.82
N ILE A 51 -19.70 37.87 5.44
CA ILE A 51 -18.68 38.29 6.41
C ILE A 51 -19.22 39.59 7.03
N PRO A 52 -19.54 39.62 8.34
CA PRO A 52 -19.93 40.87 8.98
C PRO A 52 -18.76 41.86 8.89
N LYS A 53 -19.03 43.06 8.36
CA LYS A 53 -18.04 44.15 8.38
C LYS A 53 -17.77 44.51 9.83
N MET A 54 -16.52 44.35 10.24
CA MET A 54 -16.02 44.75 11.54
C MET A 54 -16.09 46.28 11.62
N GLU A 55 -16.94 46.82 12.49
CA GLU A 55 -16.83 48.22 12.89
C GLU A 55 -15.48 48.40 13.59
N THR A 56 -14.71 49.40 13.16
CA THR A 56 -13.41 49.74 13.73
C THR A 56 -13.61 50.29 15.14
N ILE A 57 -13.70 49.39 16.12
CA ILE A 57 -13.61 49.73 17.53
C ILE A 57 -12.12 49.87 17.83
N GLN A 58 -11.74 51.04 18.33
CA GLN A 58 -10.39 51.40 18.74
C GLN A 58 -9.73 50.25 19.53
N ASP A 59 -8.62 49.73 19.01
CA ASP A 59 -8.02 48.42 19.32
C ASP A 59 -7.59 48.22 20.79
N ASP A 60 -7.66 49.25 21.63
CA ASP A 60 -7.08 49.22 22.98
C ASP A 60 -8.11 48.90 24.07
N VAL A 61 -9.41 49.03 23.78
CA VAL A 61 -10.49 48.87 24.79
C VAL A 61 -10.85 47.40 25.05
N TRP A 62 -10.66 46.51 24.06
CA TRP A 62 -10.99 45.10 24.24
C TRP A 62 -9.97 44.37 25.13
N ILE A 63 -8.68 44.75 25.03
CA ILE A 63 -7.60 44.20 25.86
C ILE A 63 -7.73 44.66 27.31
N SER A 64 -8.07 45.93 27.55
CA SER A 64 -8.17 46.47 28.91
C SER A 64 -9.29 45.80 29.72
N ASN A 65 -10.36 45.38 29.05
CA ASN A 65 -11.56 44.84 29.71
C ASN A 65 -11.54 43.30 29.83
N ALA A 66 -10.57 42.63 29.18
CA ALA A 66 -10.44 41.17 29.21
C ALA A 66 -9.95 40.67 30.58
N ASN A 67 -9.03 41.39 31.23
CA ASN A 67 -8.48 40.99 32.53
C ASN A 67 -9.50 41.11 33.66
N GLU A 68 -10.35 42.14 33.63
CA GLU A 68 -11.36 42.36 34.69
C GLU A 68 -12.50 41.33 34.60
N LYS A 69 -12.89 40.92 33.38
CA LYS A 69 -13.89 39.85 33.16
C LYS A 69 -13.32 38.44 33.33
N ALA A 70 -12.04 38.21 33.04
CA ALA A 70 -11.42 36.89 33.20
C ALA A 70 -11.33 36.44 34.66
N ILE A 71 -11.23 37.39 35.61
CA ILE A 71 -11.23 37.09 37.05
C ILE A 71 -12.63 36.66 37.55
N ALA A 72 -13.70 37.08 36.86
CA ALA A 72 -15.09 36.83 37.27
C ALA A 72 -15.73 35.58 36.63
N THR A 73 -15.10 34.95 35.63
CA THR A 73 -15.66 33.79 34.94
C THR A 73 -14.88 32.52 35.24
N THR A 74 -15.53 31.57 35.93
CA THR A 74 -15.11 30.16 36.03
C THR A 74 -15.31 29.45 34.67
N TYR A 75 -14.69 29.98 33.61
CA TYR A 75 -14.77 29.38 32.28
C TYR A 75 -13.75 28.25 32.22
N GLN A 76 -14.19 27.03 32.54
CA GLN A 76 -13.43 25.82 32.28
C GLN A 76 -13.71 25.36 30.85
N PHE A 77 -12.68 25.37 29.99
CA PHE A 77 -12.77 24.76 28.67
C PHE A 77 -12.82 23.23 28.83
N PRO A 78 -13.84 22.53 28.32
CA PRO A 78 -13.80 21.08 28.21
C PRO A 78 -12.90 20.71 27.03
N SER A 79 -11.58 20.64 27.24
CA SER A 79 -10.70 19.96 26.29
C SER A 79 -10.67 18.48 26.62
N ASN A 80 -11.02 17.63 25.66
CA ASN A 80 -10.75 16.20 25.76
C ASN A 80 -9.24 16.01 25.58
N VAL A 81 -8.50 15.85 26.69
CA VAL A 81 -7.08 15.52 26.65
C VAL A 81 -6.95 14.02 26.43
N LEU A 82 -6.45 13.63 25.25
CA LEU A 82 -6.11 12.24 24.95
C LEU A 82 -4.64 12.03 25.29
N ASP A 83 -4.36 11.42 26.45
CA ASP A 83 -3.02 10.99 26.82
C ASP A 83 -2.69 9.66 26.13
N ILE A 84 -1.88 9.73 25.07
CA ILE A 84 -1.35 8.53 24.39
C ILE A 84 0.04 8.27 24.96
N ASN A 85 0.18 7.20 25.74
CA ASN A 85 1.48 6.71 26.18
C ASN A 85 1.95 5.60 25.24
N ILE A 86 3.01 5.86 24.46
CA ILE A 86 3.59 4.90 23.53
C ILE A 86 4.90 4.40 24.14
N GLU A 87 4.91 3.15 24.59
CA GLU A 87 6.12 2.48 25.06
C GLU A 87 6.95 2.01 23.85
N VAL A 88 7.98 2.78 23.50
CA VAL A 88 8.93 2.43 22.43
C VAL A 88 10.05 1.58 23.02
N LYS A 89 10.13 0.31 22.60
CA LYS A 89 11.25 -0.57 22.96
C LYS A 89 12.57 -0.04 22.39
N ARG A 90 13.65 -0.11 23.17
CA ARG A 90 14.99 0.28 22.70
C ARG A 90 15.51 -0.71 21.66
N TYR A 91 16.39 -0.22 20.79
CA TYR A 91 17.01 -1.04 19.75
C TYR A 91 17.77 -2.25 20.34
N GLU A 92 18.42 -2.10 21.49
CA GLU A 92 19.16 -3.20 22.13
C GLU A 92 18.25 -4.31 22.66
N ASP A 93 16.99 -3.99 22.97
CA ASP A 93 16.00 -4.94 23.49
C ASP A 93 15.33 -5.75 22.36
N LEU A 94 15.51 -5.32 21.10
CA LEU A 94 15.16 -6.07 19.90
C LEU A 94 16.28 -7.08 19.61
N LYS A 95 16.25 -8.25 20.28
CA LYS A 95 17.20 -9.36 20.12
C LYS A 95 17.26 -10.00 18.71
N THR A 96 16.65 -9.38 17.72
CA THR A 96 16.52 -9.94 16.38
C THR A 96 17.35 -9.11 15.43
N ASP A 97 18.40 -9.73 14.87
CA ASP A 97 19.26 -9.08 13.90
C ASP A 97 18.57 -9.08 12.54
N TYR A 98 17.78 -8.02 12.29
CA TYR A 98 17.03 -7.89 11.05
C TYR A 98 18.00 -7.53 9.91
N THR A 99 18.26 -8.50 9.03
CA THR A 99 18.95 -8.20 7.78
C THR A 99 17.98 -7.49 6.85
N LYS A 100 18.38 -6.31 6.38
CA LYS A 100 17.59 -5.51 5.43
C LYS A 100 18.07 -5.82 4.02
N VAL A 101 17.17 -6.37 3.21
CA VAL A 101 17.42 -6.67 1.79
C VAL A 101 16.60 -5.69 0.96
N LEU A 102 17.28 -4.91 0.13
CA LEU A 102 16.67 -3.96 -0.78
C LEU A 102 16.71 -4.51 -2.21
N VAL A 103 15.56 -4.72 -2.81
CA VAL A 103 15.40 -5.12 -4.20
C VAL A 103 15.01 -3.87 -4.98
N LYS A 104 15.80 -3.48 -5.98
CA LYS A 104 15.61 -2.24 -6.73
C LYS A 104 15.03 -2.50 -8.12
N ASN A 105 14.42 -1.45 -8.70
CA ASN A 105 14.02 -1.43 -10.11
C ASN A 105 13.08 -2.59 -10.51
N LEU A 106 12.10 -2.90 -9.65
CA LEU A 106 11.05 -3.85 -10.00
C LEU A 106 10.06 -3.18 -10.95
N ASP A 107 9.77 -3.86 -12.05
CA ASP A 107 8.60 -3.56 -12.88
C ASP A 107 7.31 -4.06 -12.20
N ASP A 108 6.15 -3.57 -12.65
CA ASP A 108 4.85 -3.89 -12.05
C ASP A 108 4.57 -5.40 -12.03
N TYR A 109 5.03 -6.14 -13.06
CA TYR A 109 4.83 -7.58 -13.16
C TYR A 109 5.71 -8.36 -12.18
N LYS A 110 7.00 -8.06 -12.13
CA LYS A 110 7.96 -8.66 -11.19
C LYS A 110 7.57 -8.37 -9.76
N PHE A 111 7.13 -7.15 -9.48
CA PHE A 111 6.61 -6.80 -8.16
C PHE A 111 5.38 -7.63 -7.79
N PHE A 112 4.41 -7.78 -8.71
CA PHE A 112 3.23 -8.59 -8.48
C PHE A 112 3.60 -10.05 -8.15
N CYS A 113 4.51 -10.66 -8.94
CA CYS A 113 4.99 -12.01 -8.68
C CYS A 113 5.68 -12.13 -7.32
N LEU A 114 6.56 -11.18 -6.98
CA LEU A 114 7.29 -11.19 -5.72
C LEU A 114 6.35 -11.02 -4.53
N ASN A 115 5.38 -10.11 -4.61
CA ASN A 115 4.38 -9.89 -3.59
C ASN A 115 3.64 -11.18 -3.22
N GLU A 116 3.22 -11.96 -4.22
CA GLU A 116 2.54 -13.24 -4.01
C GLU A 116 3.44 -14.27 -3.31
N ILE A 117 4.71 -14.39 -3.75
CA ILE A 117 5.68 -15.32 -3.16
C ILE A 117 5.99 -14.94 -1.71
N LEU A 118 6.26 -13.66 -1.46
CA LEU A 118 6.60 -13.16 -0.11
C LEU A 118 5.42 -13.31 0.85
N ARG A 119 4.20 -13.07 0.37
CA ARG A 119 2.97 -13.28 1.15
C ARG A 119 2.76 -14.75 1.51
N GLN A 120 3.01 -15.67 0.57
CA GLN A 120 2.93 -17.12 0.83
C GLN A 120 3.96 -17.58 1.86
N LYS A 121 5.16 -16.99 1.86
CA LYS A 121 6.24 -17.32 2.80
C LYS A 121 6.11 -16.59 4.14
N HIS A 122 5.07 -15.77 4.35
CA HIS A 122 4.88 -14.94 5.53
C HIS A 122 6.07 -14.03 5.83
N ILE A 123 6.67 -13.45 4.78
CA ILE A 123 7.78 -12.51 4.90
C ILE A 123 7.23 -11.09 4.89
N ASP A 124 7.51 -10.35 5.96
CA ASP A 124 7.14 -8.94 6.04
C ASP A 124 8.05 -8.10 5.13
N PHE A 125 7.43 -7.27 4.30
CA PHE A 125 8.13 -6.36 3.41
C PHE A 125 7.44 -5.00 3.37
N SER A 126 8.20 -3.99 2.96
CA SER A 126 7.72 -2.65 2.63
C SER A 126 8.09 -2.36 1.19
N TYR A 127 7.30 -1.53 0.50
CA TYR A 127 7.59 -1.13 -0.86
C TYR A 127 7.49 0.38 -1.03
N PHE A 128 8.29 0.90 -1.94
CA PHE A 128 8.39 2.32 -2.26
C PHE A 128 8.24 2.48 -3.77
N LYS A 129 7.24 3.27 -4.19
CA LYS A 129 7.04 3.59 -5.61
C LYS A 129 7.68 4.92 -5.94
N HIS A 130 8.61 4.92 -6.88
CA HIS A 130 9.31 6.10 -7.38
C HIS A 130 9.03 6.27 -8.88
N LYS A 131 8.08 7.16 -9.23
CA LYS A 131 7.63 7.41 -10.62
C LYS A 131 7.26 6.10 -11.35
N ASP A 132 8.25 5.51 -12.03
CA ASP A 132 8.11 4.34 -12.91
C ASP A 132 8.82 3.09 -12.36
N THR A 133 9.51 3.18 -11.22
CA THR A 133 10.19 2.06 -10.58
C THR A 133 9.62 1.78 -9.20
N LEU A 134 9.67 0.51 -8.80
CA LEU A 134 9.23 0.07 -7.49
C LEU A 134 10.40 -0.62 -6.78
N ASP A 135 10.69 -0.14 -5.58
CA ASP A 135 11.73 -0.70 -4.72
C ASP A 135 11.09 -1.43 -3.55
N LEU A 136 11.63 -2.58 -3.20
CA LEU A 136 11.10 -3.48 -2.19
C LEU A 136 12.13 -3.68 -1.08
N LEU A 137 11.75 -3.40 0.15
CA LEU A 137 12.57 -3.56 1.34
C LEU A 137 12.04 -4.72 2.19
N LEU A 138 12.83 -5.77 2.33
CA LEU A 138 12.50 -6.93 3.14
C LEU A 138 13.23 -6.88 4.49
N PHE A 139 12.52 -7.27 5.55
CA PHE A 139 13.07 -7.40 6.88
C PHE A 139 13.15 -8.88 7.25
N MET A 140 14.36 -9.43 7.27
CA MET A 140 14.57 -10.86 7.53
C MET A 140 15.22 -11.07 8.90
N PRO A 141 14.46 -11.50 9.92
CA PRO A 141 15.00 -11.80 11.25
C PRO A 141 15.76 -13.13 11.37
N ASN A 142 15.46 -14.09 10.49
CA ASN A 142 15.96 -15.45 10.56
C ASN A 142 16.97 -15.73 9.44
N GLU A 143 18.16 -16.18 9.82
CA GLU A 143 19.26 -16.53 8.91
C GLU A 143 18.88 -17.64 7.92
N ALA A 144 18.18 -18.70 8.37
CA ALA A 144 17.81 -19.81 7.50
C ALA A 144 16.79 -19.37 6.43
N GLN A 145 15.80 -18.55 6.81
CA GLN A 145 14.85 -17.99 5.84
C GLN A 145 15.54 -17.02 4.87
N ARG A 146 16.50 -16.24 5.36
CA ARG A 146 17.27 -15.32 4.54
C ARG A 146 18.02 -16.07 3.45
N GLU A 147 18.76 -17.12 3.78
CA GLU A 147 19.49 -17.89 2.78
C GLU A 147 18.56 -18.48 1.71
N MET A 148 17.41 -19.03 2.11
CA MET A 148 16.42 -19.55 1.16
C MET A 148 15.88 -18.47 0.21
N VAL A 149 15.56 -17.27 0.72
CA VAL A 149 15.01 -16.19 -0.10
C VAL A 149 16.08 -15.60 -1.03
N LEU A 150 17.32 -15.48 -0.56
CA LEU A 150 18.42 -15.01 -1.39
C LEU A 150 18.76 -16.01 -2.50
N ASP A 151 18.63 -17.32 -2.24
CA ASP A 151 18.78 -18.35 -3.26
C ASP A 151 17.68 -18.27 -4.33
N ASP A 152 16.43 -18.05 -3.91
CA ASP A 152 15.32 -17.80 -4.83
C ASP A 152 15.58 -16.54 -5.69
N PHE A 153 16.02 -15.44 -5.07
CA PHE A 153 16.32 -14.21 -5.81
C PHE A 153 17.42 -14.42 -6.84
N LYS A 154 18.45 -15.20 -6.50
CA LYS A 154 19.50 -15.60 -7.43
C LYS A 154 18.97 -16.47 -8.56
N TYR A 155 18.10 -17.44 -8.25
CA TYR A 155 17.46 -18.32 -9.23
C TYR A 155 16.62 -17.53 -10.25
N TYR A 156 15.86 -16.54 -9.78
CA TYR A 156 15.02 -15.70 -10.63
C TYR A 156 15.76 -14.51 -11.27
N GLY A 157 17.07 -14.35 -11.04
CA GLY A 157 17.87 -13.25 -11.58
C GLY A 157 17.42 -11.88 -11.07
N ILE A 158 16.95 -11.82 -9.83
CA ILE A 158 16.50 -10.57 -9.18
C ILE A 158 17.72 -9.86 -8.59
N GLU A 159 17.90 -8.59 -8.96
CA GLU A 159 18.97 -7.75 -8.41
C GLU A 159 18.61 -7.26 -7.00
N TYR A 160 19.47 -7.53 -6.03
CA TYR A 160 19.26 -7.13 -4.65
C TYR A 160 20.55 -6.56 -4.01
N GLU A 161 20.36 -5.66 -3.05
CA GLU A 161 21.41 -5.09 -2.20
C GLU A 161 21.15 -5.49 -0.75
N ILE A 162 22.16 -6.08 -0.10
CA ILE A 162 22.09 -6.41 1.32
C ILE A 162 22.70 -5.26 2.11
N SER A 163 21.89 -4.60 2.93
CA SER A 163 22.39 -3.68 3.95
C SER A 163 22.56 -4.44 5.27
N LEU A 164 23.76 -4.98 5.48
CA LEU A 164 24.16 -5.52 6.76
C LEU A 164 24.40 -4.37 7.73
N LYS A 165 23.79 -4.44 8.92
CA LYS A 165 24.12 -3.54 10.00
C LYS A 165 25.53 -3.91 10.50
N LYS A 166 26.49 -3.00 10.35
CA LYS A 166 27.81 -3.10 10.98
C LYS A 166 27.74 -2.64 12.42
#